data_AF-A0A3R8P180-F1
#
_entry.id   AF-A0A3R8P180-F1
#
_cell.length_a   1.000
_cell.length_b   1.000
_cell.length_c   1.000
_cell.angle_alpha   90.00
_cell.angle_beta   90.00
_cell.angle_gamma   90.00
#
_symmetry.space_group_name_H-M   'P 1'
#
loop_
_entity.id
_entity.type
_entity.pdbx_description
1 polymer ?
#
loop_
_entity_poly.entity_id
_entity_poly.type
_entity_poly.pdbx_seq_one_letter_code
_entity_poly.pdbx_strand_id
1 'polypeptide(L)'
;MRTWRKLSPPSTAWRVEVVEESITMTPPPETAHHAIVDHVQRALERVFPEARGALHATSVAIPARRSVRVPDIAVLRFDEPPSDDEPVPAERALLVAEVTSERNGQVDRRQKQWAYAPTESRCTC
;
A
#
# COMPACT_ATOMS: atom_id res chain seq x y z
N MET A 1 -8.65 -16.18 7.75
CA MET A 1 -8.69 -14.88 7.04
C MET A 1 -8.34 -15.08 5.55
N ARG A 2 -9.21 -15.70 4.75
CA ARG A 2 -8.99 -15.91 3.29
C ARG A 2 -10.25 -15.65 2.43
N THR A 3 -11.41 -15.44 3.05
CA THR A 3 -12.71 -15.35 2.36
C THR A 3 -12.79 -14.16 1.40
N TRP A 4 -12.12 -13.04 1.71
CA TRP A 4 -12.09 -11.85 0.85
C TRP A 4 -11.43 -12.09 -0.51
N ARG A 5 -10.50 -13.05 -0.63
CA ARG A 5 -9.87 -13.41 -1.92
C ARG A 5 -10.86 -14.04 -2.92
N LYS A 6 -12.01 -14.51 -2.43
CA LYS A 6 -13.09 -15.04 -3.28
C LYS A 6 -14.01 -13.94 -3.81
N LEU A 7 -13.88 -12.70 -3.32
CA LEU A 7 -14.62 -11.57 -3.84
C LEU A 7 -14.02 -11.18 -5.18
N SER A 8 -14.84 -11.23 -6.22
CA SER A 8 -14.45 -10.77 -7.55
C SER A 8 -14.76 -9.28 -7.67
N PRO A 9 -13.75 -8.42 -7.84
CA PRO A 9 -14.02 -7.02 -8.12
C PRO A 9 -14.72 -6.83 -9.47
N PRO A 10 -15.42 -5.71 -9.66
CA PRO A 10 -16.08 -5.40 -10.94
C PRO A 10 -15.12 -5.42 -12.14
N SER A 11 -13.83 -5.16 -11.89
CA SER A 11 -12.74 -5.30 -12.86
C SER A 11 -11.43 -5.60 -12.12
N THR A 12 -10.50 -6.25 -12.80
CA THR A 12 -9.13 -6.51 -12.32
C THR A 12 -8.34 -5.25 -12.00
N ALA A 13 -8.74 -4.08 -12.51
CA ALA A 13 -8.09 -2.80 -12.24
C ALA A 13 -8.51 -2.15 -10.90
N TRP A 14 -9.49 -2.72 -10.20
CA TRP A 14 -9.94 -2.19 -8.91
C TRP A 14 -9.01 -2.61 -7.78
N ARG A 15 -8.74 -1.68 -6.88
CA ARG A 15 -7.97 -1.95 -5.67
C ARG A 15 -8.90 -2.51 -4.60
N VAL A 16 -8.50 -3.61 -3.96
CA VAL A 16 -9.23 -4.23 -2.86
C VAL A 16 -8.38 -4.15 -1.61
N GLU A 17 -8.89 -3.48 -0.59
CA GLU A 17 -8.24 -3.36 0.72
C GLU A 17 -9.10 -4.04 1.79
N VAL A 18 -8.44 -4.62 2.78
CA VAL A 18 -9.09 -5.22 3.95
C VAL A 18 -8.62 -4.45 5.18
N VAL A 19 -9.55 -3.90 5.95
CA VAL A 19 -9.23 -3.15 7.17
C VAL A 19 -10.15 -3.64 8.27
N GLU A 20 -9.57 -4.34 9.25
CA GLU A 20 -10.27 -4.98 10.36
C GLU A 20 -11.38 -5.92 9.88
N GLU A 21 -12.63 -5.47 9.91
CA GLU A 21 -13.82 -6.24 9.52
C GLU A 21 -14.47 -5.72 8.22
N SER A 22 -13.86 -4.71 7.59
CA SER A 22 -14.37 -4.06 6.38
C SER A 22 -13.52 -4.39 5.15
N ILE A 23 -14.17 -4.42 3.99
CA ILE A 23 -13.53 -4.57 2.68
C ILE A 23 -13.86 -3.32 1.88
N THR A 24 -12.83 -2.62 1.44
CA THR A 24 -12.95 -1.40 0.64
C THR A 24 -12.50 -1.70 -0.78
N MET A 25 -13.32 -1.31 -1.76
CA MET A 25 -13.02 -1.50 -3.18
C MET A 25 -12.97 -0.13 -3.83
N THR A 26 -11.80 0.23 -4.36
CA THR A 26 -11.56 1.54 -4.96
C THR A 26 -11.41 1.38 -6.46
N PRO A 27 -12.11 2.19 -7.28
CA PRO A 27 -11.88 2.20 -8.72
C PRO A 27 -10.43 2.58 -9.03
N PRO A 28 -9.91 2.21 -10.22
CA PRO A 28 -8.59 2.66 -10.65
C PRO A 28 -8.50 4.19 -10.59
N PRO A 29 -7.36 4.75 -10.15
CA PRO A 29 -7.22 6.18 -10.02
C PRO A 29 -7.12 6.87 -11.40
N GLU A 30 -7.41 8.17 -11.43
CA GLU A 30 -7.39 8.98 -12.65
C GLU A 30 -5.97 9.07 -13.26
N THR A 31 -5.86 9.31 -14.57
CA THR A 31 -4.57 9.37 -15.29
C THR A 31 -3.58 10.38 -14.68
N ALA A 32 -4.08 11.50 -14.15
CA ALA A 32 -3.26 12.50 -13.47
C ALA A 32 -2.57 11.95 -12.21
N HIS A 33 -3.25 11.07 -11.48
CA HIS A 33 -2.69 10.38 -10.31
C HIS A 33 -1.54 9.47 -10.72
N HIS A 34 -1.73 8.66 -11.77
CA HIS A 34 -0.68 7.79 -12.29
C HIS A 34 0.58 8.56 -12.74
N ALA A 35 0.42 9.75 -13.33
CA ALA A 35 1.54 10.58 -13.73
C ALA A 35 2.40 11.04 -12.54
N ILE A 36 1.77 11.38 -11.42
CA ILE A 36 2.49 11.74 -10.18
C ILE A 36 3.23 10.52 -9.62
N VAL A 37 2.55 9.37 -9.59
CA VAL A 37 3.12 8.13 -9.07
C VAL A 37 4.36 7.71 -9.91
N ASP A 38 4.29 7.77 -11.24
CA ASP A 38 5.44 7.52 -12.15
C ASP A 38 6.60 8.49 -11.91
N HIS A 39 6.31 9.78 -11.70
CA HIS A 39 7.35 10.76 -11.40
C HIS A 39 8.09 10.46 -10.09
N VAL A 40 7.34 10.12 -9.03
CA VAL A 40 7.90 9.78 -7.73
C VAL A 40 8.70 8.47 -7.81
N GLN A 41 8.17 7.46 -8.49
CA GLN A 41 8.85 6.19 -8.69
C GLN A 41 10.21 6.38 -9.36
N ARG A 42 10.28 7.11 -10.48
CA ARG A 42 11.55 7.40 -11.17
C ARG A 42 12.55 8.14 -10.30
N ALA A 43 12.08 8.99 -9.39
CA ALA A 43 12.95 9.66 -8.43
C ALA A 43 13.50 8.68 -7.39
N LEU A 44 12.66 7.78 -6.87
CA LEU A 44 13.06 6.77 -5.90
C LEU A 44 14.02 5.74 -6.49
N GLU A 45 13.82 5.31 -7.73
CA GLU A 45 14.71 4.37 -8.44
C GLU A 45 16.15 4.91 -8.56
N ARG A 46 16.33 6.23 -8.70
CA ARG A 46 17.66 6.84 -8.72
C ARG A 46 18.37 6.81 -7.37
N VAL A 47 17.61 6.85 -6.28
CA VAL A 47 18.14 6.94 -4.90
C VAL A 47 18.32 5.55 -4.28
N PHE A 48 17.50 4.58 -4.69
CA PHE A 48 17.53 3.21 -4.21
C PHE A 48 17.80 2.21 -5.34
N PRO A 49 18.95 2.27 -6.02
CA PRO A 49 19.24 1.38 -7.15
C PRO A 49 19.29 -0.10 -6.75
N GLU A 50 19.59 -0.40 -5.48
CA GLU A 50 19.66 -1.76 -4.95
C GLU A 50 18.35 -2.25 -4.32
N ALA A 51 17.39 -1.36 -4.05
CA ALA A 51 16.04 -1.79 -3.71
C ALA A 51 15.37 -2.27 -5.00
N ARG A 52 15.14 -3.59 -5.14
CA ARG A 52 14.71 -4.20 -6.40
C ARG A 52 13.25 -3.98 -6.78
N GLY A 53 12.68 -2.82 -6.45
CA GLY A 53 11.39 -2.40 -7.00
C GLY A 53 10.66 -1.43 -6.09
N ALA A 54 10.47 -0.21 -6.58
CA ALA A 54 9.28 0.57 -6.27
C ALA A 54 8.12 -0.09 -7.02
N LEU A 55 7.34 -0.92 -6.33
CA LEU A 55 6.20 -1.60 -6.93
C LEU A 55 4.94 -0.74 -6.83
N HIS A 56 4.14 -0.77 -7.89
CA HIS A 56 2.80 -0.21 -7.91
C HIS A 56 1.78 -1.25 -7.54
N ALA A 57 0.76 -0.83 -6.78
CA ALA A 57 -0.42 -1.64 -6.51
C ALA A 57 -0.11 -3.02 -5.88
N THR A 58 1.02 -3.16 -5.19
CA THR A 58 1.33 -4.34 -4.40
C THR A 58 0.50 -4.37 -3.13
N SER A 59 -0.12 -5.51 -2.83
CA SER A 59 -0.80 -5.70 -1.55
C SER A 59 0.23 -5.82 -0.43
N VAL A 60 0.07 -4.99 0.61
CA VAL A 60 0.91 -4.99 1.82
C VAL A 60 0.07 -5.44 3.01
N ALA A 61 0.46 -6.54 3.65
CA ALA A 61 -0.15 -7.02 4.89
C ALA A 61 0.45 -6.33 6.10
N ILE A 62 -0.42 -5.90 7.02
CA ILE A 62 -0.07 -5.29 8.30
C ILE A 62 -0.75 -6.13 9.39
N PRO A 63 -0.12 -7.25 9.83
CA PRO A 63 -0.74 -8.21 10.74
C PRO A 63 -1.18 -7.59 12.07
N ALA A 64 -0.36 -6.67 12.61
CA ALA A 64 -0.66 -5.95 13.85
C ALA A 64 -1.99 -5.18 13.82
N ARG A 65 -2.48 -4.84 12.62
CA ARG A 65 -3.75 -4.12 12.40
C ARG A 65 -4.81 -4.96 11.70
N ARG A 66 -4.57 -6.27 11.53
CA ARG A 66 -5.47 -7.18 10.80
C ARG A 66 -5.90 -6.58 9.46
N SER A 67 -4.96 -5.97 8.73
CA SER A 67 -5.26 -5.23 7.51
C SER A 67 -4.34 -5.59 6.36
N VAL A 68 -4.87 -5.46 5.14
CA VAL A 68 -4.15 -5.53 3.87
C VAL A 68 -4.47 -4.25 3.11
N ARG A 69 -3.44 -3.52 2.71
CA ARG A 69 -3.54 -2.24 2.00
C ARG A 69 -2.87 -2.33 0.65
N VAL A 70 -3.27 -1.47 -0.28
CA VAL A 70 -2.68 -1.40 -1.62
C VAL A 70 -2.14 0.01 -1.84
N PRO A 71 -0.91 0.31 -1.35
CA PRO A 71 -0.29 1.61 -1.55
C PRO A 71 -0.07 1.93 -3.03
N ASP A 72 0.00 3.23 -3.34
CA ASP A 72 0.37 3.69 -4.67
C ASP A 72 1.81 3.30 -5.03
N ILE A 73 2.72 3.38 -4.05
CA ILE A 73 4.13 3.02 -4.19
C ILE A 73 4.58 2.26 -2.94
N ALA A 74 5.24 1.12 -3.13
CA ALA A 74 5.96 0.41 -2.08
C ALA A 74 7.40 0.11 -2.54
N VAL A 75 8.38 0.54 -1.76
CA VAL A 75 9.79 0.15 -1.95
C VAL A 75 10.06 -0.99 -1.00
N LEU A 76 10.48 -2.14 -1.53
CA LEU A 76 10.68 -3.35 -0.76
C LEU A 76 12.16 -3.74 -0.68
N ARG A 77 12.54 -4.36 0.45
CA ARG A 77 13.77 -5.15 0.52
C ARG A 77 13.50 -6.49 -0.14
N PHE A 78 14.23 -6.79 -1.20
CA PHE A 78 14.21 -8.10 -1.83
C PHE A 78 15.50 -8.85 -1.51
N ASP A 79 15.48 -9.62 -0.43
CA ASP A 79 16.37 -10.75 -0.19
C ASP A 79 15.95 -11.97 -1.03
N GLU A 80 14.65 -12.11 -1.32
CA GLU A 80 14.06 -13.09 -2.25
C GLU A 80 12.90 -12.46 -3.04
N PRO A 81 12.61 -12.92 -4.27
CA PRO A 81 11.48 -12.42 -5.05
C PRO A 81 10.14 -12.67 -4.32
N PRO A 82 9.19 -11.73 -4.38
CA PRO A 82 7.90 -11.88 -3.73
C PRO A 82 7.05 -12.90 -4.50
N SER A 83 6.15 -13.58 -3.79
CA SER A 83 5.11 -14.40 -4.41
C SER A 83 3.95 -13.51 -4.83
N ASP A 84 3.46 -13.66 -6.06
CA ASP A 84 2.28 -12.95 -6.55
C ASP A 84 0.98 -13.38 -5.83
N ASP A 85 1.00 -14.51 -5.14
CA ASP A 85 -0.17 -15.10 -4.49
C ASP A 85 -0.40 -14.61 -3.04
N GLU A 86 0.55 -13.87 -2.46
CA GLU A 86 0.48 -13.43 -1.07
C GLU A 86 0.82 -11.94 -0.91
N PRO A 87 0.07 -11.20 -0.08
CA PRO A 87 0.45 -9.83 0.27
C PRO A 87 1.83 -9.80 0.93
N VAL A 88 2.63 -8.79 0.57
CA VAL A 88 3.96 -8.59 1.14
C VAL A 88 3.82 -8.11 2.60
N PRO A 89 4.55 -8.71 3.56
CA PRO A 89 4.56 -8.20 4.94
C PRO A 89 5.12 -6.76 5.00
N ALA A 90 4.48 -5.89 5.78
CA ALA A 90 4.89 -4.50 5.95
C ALA A 90 6.34 -4.34 6.44
N GLU A 91 6.86 -5.33 7.16
CA GLU A 91 8.24 -5.38 7.66
C GLU A 91 9.27 -5.47 6.53
N ARG A 92 8.87 -5.94 5.35
CA ARG A 92 9.73 -5.96 4.14
C ARG A 92 9.67 -4.64 3.36
N ALA A 93 8.72 -3.76 3.68
CA ALA A 93 8.64 -2.45 3.06
C ALA A 93 9.63 -1.47 3.71
N LEU A 94 10.57 -0.97 2.90
CA LEU A 94 11.47 0.12 3.28
C LEU A 94 10.72 1.45 3.32
N LEU A 95 9.79 1.62 2.38
CA LEU A 95 9.00 2.82 2.22
C LEU A 95 7.65 2.46 1.59
N VAL A 96 6.60 3.08 2.09
CA VAL A 96 5.28 3.11 1.45
C VAL A 96 4.89 4.56 1.24
N ALA A 97 4.35 4.87 0.07
CA ALA A 97 3.86 6.21 -0.25
C ALA A 97 2.49 6.13 -0.90
N GLU A 98 1.68 7.12 -0.53
CA GLU A 98 0.31 7.30 -1.00
C GLU A 98 0.24 8.68 -1.63
N VAL A 99 -0.19 8.73 -2.89
CA VAL A 99 -0.50 9.99 -3.55
C VAL A 99 -1.93 10.34 -3.15
N THR A 100 -2.13 11.52 -2.57
CA THR A 100 -3.46 11.96 -2.13
C THR A 100 -4.08 12.87 -3.17
N SER A 101 -5.36 12.68 -3.49
CA SER A 101 -6.13 13.65 -4.28
C SER A 101 -6.63 14.80 -3.40
N GLU A 102 -6.88 15.96 -4.01
CA GLU A 102 -7.38 17.16 -3.31
C GLU A 102 -8.74 16.94 -2.64
N ARG A 103 -9.55 16.01 -3.16
CA ARG A 103 -10.96 15.83 -2.74
C ARG A 103 -11.13 15.15 -1.38
N ASN A 104 -10.19 14.27 -0.97
CA ASN A 104 -10.22 13.53 0.30
C ASN A 104 -8.90 13.61 1.10
N GLY A 105 -7.97 14.47 0.67
CA GLY A 105 -6.56 14.37 1.03
C GLY A 105 -6.22 14.44 2.51
N GLN A 106 -6.92 15.24 3.35
CA GLN A 106 -6.54 15.37 4.77
C GLN A 106 -6.92 14.17 5.64
N VAL A 107 -8.13 13.62 5.47
CA VAL A 107 -8.61 12.50 6.28
C VAL A 107 -7.91 11.21 5.85
N ASP A 108 -7.79 10.99 4.53
CA ASP A 108 -7.07 9.85 3.97
C ASP A 108 -5.59 9.88 4.34
N ARG A 109 -4.93 11.04 4.27
CA ARG A 109 -3.51 11.18 4.63
C ARG A 109 -3.25 10.76 6.07
N ARG A 110 -4.06 11.22 7.02
CA ARG A 110 -3.89 10.83 8.42
C ARG A 110 -4.15 9.34 8.56
N GLN A 111 -5.34 8.85 8.19
CA GLN A 111 -5.71 7.45 8.42
C GLN A 111 -4.72 6.46 7.79
N LYS A 112 -4.24 6.74 6.57
CA LYS A 112 -3.26 5.90 5.88
C LYS A 112 -1.88 5.95 6.55
N GLN A 113 -1.39 7.12 6.95
CA GLN A 113 -0.14 7.22 7.72
C GLN A 113 -0.18 6.42 9.01
N TRP A 114 -1.28 6.53 9.77
CA TRP A 114 -1.47 5.76 10.99
C TRP A 114 -1.50 4.26 10.69
N ALA A 115 -2.07 3.82 9.56
CA ALA A 115 -2.15 2.41 9.22
C ALA A 115 -0.77 1.74 9.05
N TYR A 116 0.20 2.43 8.43
CA TYR A 116 1.53 1.85 8.19
C TYR A 116 2.55 2.09 9.31
N ALA A 117 2.27 3.02 10.23
CA ALA A 117 3.17 3.28 11.35
C ALA A 117 3.19 2.09 12.34
N PRO A 118 4.39 1.65 12.79
CA PRO A 118 4.52 0.70 13.89
C PRO A 118 3.76 1.19 15.12
N THR A 119 3.09 0.27 15.80
CA THR A 119 2.41 0.57 17.06
C THR A 119 3.45 0.65 18.18
N GLU A 120 4.33 1.65 18.19
CA GLU A 120 5.12 1.96 19.39
C GLU A 120 4.35 2.95 20.29
N SER A 121 3.82 2.37 21.36
CA SER A 121 3.63 2.92 22.72
C SER A 121 2.83 4.21 22.86
N ARG A 122 1.59 4.05 23.33
CA ARG A 122 1.03 4.99 24.31
C ARG A 122 2.09 5.25 25.39
N CYS A 123 2.59 6.48 25.50
CA CYS A 123 3.22 6.93 26.73
C CYS A 123 2.17 6.81 27.84
N THR A 124 2.38 5.87 28.74
CA THR A 124 1.77 5.92 30.07
C THR A 124 2.61 6.90 30.87
N CYS A 125 2.09 8.11 31.10
CA CYS A 125 2.56 8.98 32.16
C CYS A 125 2.00 8.51 33.51
#